data_AF-A0A2H9NRU3-F1
#
_entry.id   AF-A0A2H9NRU3-F1
#
_cell.length_a   1.000
_cell.length_b   1.000
_cell.length_c   1.000
_cell.angle_alpha   90.00
_cell.angle_beta   90.00
_cell.angle_gamma   90.00
#
_symmetry.space_group_name_H-M   'P 1'
#
loop_
_entity.id
_entity.type
_entity.pdbx_description
1 polymer ?
#
loop_
_entity_poly.entity_id
_entity_poly.type
_entity_poly.pdbx_seq_one_letter_code
_entity_poly.pdbx_strand_id
1 'polypeptide(L)'
;MARELLTTYKMTQQEAADILGITQAAVSQYSRQSRGSKVKMLESQKSLMKMIDLLTKDIVDKKVNAREINKRFCDICKKVREAHLICKMHEDIYPSIAPCRECGC
;
A
#
# COMPACT_ATOMS: atom_id res chain seq x y z
N MET A 1 1.35 -3.36 4.89
CA MET A 1 2.32 -2.55 5.66
C MET A 1 1.77 -2.10 7.02
N ALA A 2 1.11 -0.92 7.18
CA ALA A 2 0.77 -0.40 8.52
C ALA A 2 0.01 -1.40 9.42
N ARG A 3 -1.06 -2.03 8.91
CA ARG A 3 -1.80 -3.07 9.63
C ARG A 3 -0.90 -4.24 10.04
N GLU A 4 -0.04 -4.70 9.14
CA GLU A 4 0.87 -5.83 9.34
C GLU A 4 1.92 -5.54 10.43
N LEU A 5 2.48 -4.32 10.46
CA LEU A 5 3.40 -3.87 11.51
C LEU A 5 2.75 -3.95 12.90
N LEU A 6 1.48 -3.53 13.00
CA LEU A 6 0.73 -3.57 14.27
C LEU A 6 0.31 -4.99 14.64
N THR A 7 -0.23 -5.78 13.71
CA THR A 7 -0.86 -7.07 14.03
C THR A 7 0.11 -8.23 14.07
N THR A 8 1.08 -8.26 13.15
CA THR A 8 2.03 -9.37 12.99
C THR A 8 3.30 -9.09 13.78
N TYR A 9 3.87 -7.91 13.60
CA TYR A 9 5.12 -7.51 14.26
C TYR A 9 4.93 -6.89 15.64
N LYS A 10 3.68 -6.74 16.10
CA LYS A 10 3.30 -6.24 17.44
C LYS A 10 3.88 -4.87 17.79
N MET A 11 4.13 -4.05 16.78
CA MET A 11 4.63 -2.69 16.97
C MET A 11 3.53 -1.75 17.47
N THR A 12 3.93 -0.73 18.21
CA THR A 12 3.08 0.42 18.54
C THR A 12 2.82 1.27 17.29
N GLN A 13 1.80 2.13 17.36
CA GLN A 13 1.49 3.07 16.28
C GLN A 13 2.64 4.05 16.02
N GLN A 14 3.40 4.41 17.06
CA GLN A 14 4.55 5.31 16.94
C GLN A 14 5.72 4.63 16.21
N GLU A 15 6.09 3.41 16.62
CA GLU A 15 7.15 2.65 15.94
C GLU A 15 6.82 2.40 14.47
N ALA A 16 5.57 2.06 14.16
CA ALA A 16 5.12 1.89 12.79
C ALA A 16 5.17 3.21 11.99
N ALA A 17 4.86 4.34 12.62
CA ALA A 17 4.93 5.66 12.00
C ALA A 17 6.38 6.04 11.66
N ASP A 18 7.31 5.81 12.59
CA ASP A 18 8.74 6.08 12.42
C ASP A 18 9.33 5.25 11.27
N ILE A 19 8.95 3.97 11.18
CA ILE A 19 9.38 3.08 10.09
C ILE A 19 8.83 3.53 8.73
N LEU A 20 7.56 3.93 8.68
CA LEU A 20 6.89 4.30 7.44
C LEU A 20 7.15 5.76 7.02
N GLY A 21 7.77 6.57 7.88
CA GLY A 21 7.98 7.99 7.62
C GLY A 21 6.68 8.79 7.51
N ILE A 22 5.63 8.40 8.24
CA ILE A 22 4.33 9.07 8.28
C ILE A 22 3.97 9.47 9.70
N THR A 23 2.85 10.17 9.89
CA THR A 23 2.39 10.53 11.23
C THR A 23 1.74 9.34 11.93
N GLN A 24 1.88 9.27 13.26
CA GLN A 24 1.15 8.32 14.11
C GLN A 24 -0.37 8.41 13.87
N ALA A 25 -0.89 9.62 13.68
CA ALA A 25 -2.29 9.85 13.34
C ALA A 25 -2.69 9.19 12.02
N ALA A 26 -1.82 9.22 10.99
CA ALA A 26 -2.06 8.53 9.73
C ALA A 26 -2.14 7.01 9.95
N VAL A 27 -1.23 6.42 10.75
CA VAL A 27 -1.27 4.99 11.14
C VAL A 27 -2.59 4.65 11.84
N SER A 28 -3.03 5.48 12.79
CA SER A 28 -4.31 5.30 13.50
C SER A 28 -5.52 5.29 12.54
N GLN A 29 -5.53 6.18 11.54
CA GLN A 29 -6.59 6.23 10.53
C GLN A 29 -6.60 4.98 9.64
N TYR A 30 -5.43 4.51 9.17
CA TYR A 30 -5.33 3.27 8.39
C TYR A 30 -5.79 2.06 9.20
N SER A 31 -5.44 1.98 10.49
CA SER A 31 -5.86 0.88 11.37
C SER A 31 -7.37 0.82 11.57
N ARG A 32 -8.05 1.97 11.58
CA ARG A 32 -9.52 2.06 11.75
C ARG A 32 -10.29 1.84 10.46
N GLN A 33 -9.62 1.55 9.34
CA GLN A 33 -10.20 1.33 8.02
C GLN A 33 -11.04 2.51 7.48
N SER A 34 -10.96 3.70 8.10
CA SER A 34 -11.63 4.93 7.63
C SER A 34 -11.13 5.33 6.24
N ARG A 35 -9.88 4.98 5.93
CA ARG A 35 -9.30 4.97 4.58
C ARG A 35 -8.88 3.55 4.26
N GLY A 36 -9.71 2.82 3.52
CA GLY A 36 -9.40 1.44 3.14
C GLY A 36 -10.56 0.54 2.72
N SER A 37 -11.79 1.04 2.59
CA SER A 37 -12.94 0.22 2.16
C SER A 37 -12.72 -0.50 0.82
N LYS A 38 -11.92 0.09 -0.08
CA LYS A 38 -11.51 -0.51 -1.37
C LYS A 38 -10.22 -1.35 -1.31
N VAL A 39 -9.58 -1.51 -0.15
CA VAL A 39 -8.36 -2.33 0.00
C VAL A 39 -8.60 -3.79 -0.34
N LYS A 40 -9.82 -4.30 -0.18
CA LYS A 40 -10.18 -5.68 -0.60
C LYS A 40 -9.82 -5.96 -2.05
N MET A 41 -9.90 -4.95 -2.91
CA MET A 41 -9.53 -5.08 -4.31
C MET A 41 -8.02 -5.27 -4.48
N LEU A 42 -7.20 -4.53 -3.72
CA LEU A 42 -5.75 -4.72 -3.70
C LEU A 42 -5.39 -6.08 -3.08
N GLU A 43 -6.06 -6.47 -1.99
CA GLU A 43 -5.87 -7.76 -1.31
C GLU A 43 -6.19 -8.96 -2.22
N SER A 44 -7.09 -8.80 -3.20
CA SER A 44 -7.37 -9.84 -4.20
C SER A 44 -6.17 -10.16 -5.11
N GLN A 45 -5.23 -9.22 -5.25
CA GLN A 45 -4.04 -9.39 -6.08
C GLN A 45 -2.91 -10.01 -5.29
N LYS A 46 -2.87 -11.34 -5.24
CA LYS A 46 -1.86 -12.11 -4.48
C LYS A 46 -0.42 -11.70 -4.78
N SER A 47 -0.09 -11.43 -6.05
CA SER A 47 1.27 -11.03 -6.45
C SER A 47 1.66 -9.66 -5.88
N LEU A 48 0.72 -8.71 -5.89
CA LEU A 48 0.91 -7.38 -5.31
C LEU A 48 1.07 -7.47 -3.79
N MET A 49 0.20 -8.22 -3.11
CA MET A 49 0.30 -8.43 -1.66
C MET A 49 1.64 -9.06 -1.27
N LYS A 50 2.09 -10.08 -2.01
CA LYS A 50 3.40 -10.70 -1.77
C LYS A 50 4.55 -9.70 -1.90
N MET A 51 4.50 -8.76 -2.86
CA MET A 51 5.52 -7.70 -2.98
C MET A 51 5.51 -6.76 -1.77
N ILE A 52 4.32 -6.40 -1.29
CA ILE A 52 4.13 -5.56 -0.10
C ILE A 52 4.67 -6.26 1.14
N ASP A 53 4.28 -7.52 1.38
CA ASP A 53 4.67 -8.30 2.57
C ASP A 53 6.19 -8.52 2.61
N LEU A 54 6.80 -8.85 1.47
CA LEU A 54 8.26 -8.98 1.36
C LEU A 54 8.95 -7.65 1.68
N LEU A 55 8.42 -6.53 1.20
CA LEU A 55 9.00 -5.22 1.49
C LEU A 55 8.84 -4.86 2.98
N THR A 56 7.66 -5.11 3.57
CA THR A 56 7.44 -4.91 5.02
C THR A 56 8.46 -5.71 5.81
N LYS A 57 8.62 -7.00 5.49
CA LYS A 57 9.56 -7.89 6.18
C LYS A 57 10.99 -7.40 6.10
N ASP A 58 11.46 -7.04 4.91
CA ASP A 58 12.85 -6.60 4.73
C ASP A 58 13.13 -5.27 5.43
N ILE A 59 12.13 -4.38 5.53
CA ILE A 59 12.22 -3.15 6.33
C ILE A 59 12.36 -3.48 7.81
N VAL A 60 11.50 -4.35 8.35
CA VAL A 60 11.55 -4.75 9.77
C VAL A 60 12.87 -5.45 10.10
N ASP A 61 13.34 -6.33 9.22
CA ASP A 61 14.60 -7.05 9.35
C ASP A 61 15.84 -6.16 9.11
N LYS A 62 15.66 -4.86 8.79
CA LYS A 62 16.73 -3.91 8.44
C LYS A 62 17.64 -4.40 7.30
N LYS A 63 17.07 -5.13 6.35
CA LYS A 63 17.78 -5.71 5.19
C LYS A 63 17.83 -4.81 3.98
N VAL A 64 17.13 -3.67 4.02
CA VAL A 64 17.06 -2.72 2.91
C VAL A 64 17.37 -1.31 3.38
N ASN A 65 18.02 -0.54 2.51
CA ASN A 65 18.24 0.89 2.72
C ASN A 65 17.13 1.74 2.08
N ALA A 66 17.12 3.05 2.36
CA ALA A 66 16.10 3.97 1.86
C ALA A 66 15.98 4.00 0.32
N ARG A 67 17.08 3.80 -0.42
CA ARG A 67 17.05 3.74 -1.89
C ARG A 67 16.33 2.49 -2.39
N GLU A 68 16.60 1.34 -1.78
CA GLU A 68 15.94 0.07 -2.12
C GLU A 68 14.47 0.08 -1.76
N ILE A 69 14.11 0.65 -0.61
CA ILE A 69 12.71 0.86 -0.20
C ILE A 69 11.98 1.66 -1.27
N ASN A 70 12.53 2.82 -1.67
CA ASN A 70 11.92 3.66 -2.71
C ASN A 70 11.77 2.91 -4.04
N LYS A 71 12.81 2.20 -4.49
CA LYS A 71 12.75 1.41 -5.73
C LYS A 71 11.61 0.38 -5.69
N ARG A 72 11.53 -0.41 -4.61
CA ARG A 72 10.49 -1.45 -4.45
C ARG A 72 9.11 -0.85 -4.30
N PHE A 73 8.99 0.31 -3.67
CA PHE A 73 7.73 1.05 -3.60
C PHE A 73 7.28 1.48 -5.00
N CYS A 74 8.19 1.99 -5.84
CA CYS A 74 7.90 2.32 -7.23
C CYS A 74 7.46 1.08 -8.04
N ASP A 75 8.10 -0.07 -7.83
CA ASP A 75 7.74 -1.34 -8.48
C ASP A 75 6.32 -1.78 -8.09
N ILE A 76 5.95 -1.66 -6.81
CA ILE A 76 4.60 -1.91 -6.30
C ILE A 76 3.59 -0.96 -6.98
N CYS A 77 3.89 0.34 -7.05
CA CYS A 77 3.03 1.30 -7.75
C CYS A 77 2.88 0.98 -9.24
N LYS A 78 3.94 0.53 -9.91
CA LYS A 78 3.90 0.09 -11.30
C LYS A 78 2.99 -1.13 -11.46
N LYS A 79 3.11 -2.12 -10.57
CA LYS A 79 2.25 -3.31 -10.58
C LYS A 79 0.77 -2.98 -10.39
N VAL A 80 0.45 -2.02 -9.53
CA VAL A 80 -0.91 -1.51 -9.33
C VAL A 80 -1.49 -0.93 -10.62
N ARG A 81 -0.68 -0.16 -11.37
CA ARG A 81 -1.08 0.43 -12.66
C ARG A 81 -1.28 -0.64 -13.74
N GLU A 82 -0.31 -1.55 -13.91
CA GLU A 82 -0.38 -2.66 -14.88
C GLU A 82 -1.58 -3.59 -14.64
N ALA A 83 -2.01 -3.74 -13.38
CA ALA A 83 -3.19 -4.54 -13.03
C ALA A 83 -4.52 -3.77 -13.22
N HIS A 84 -4.48 -2.55 -13.76
CA HIS A 84 -5.63 -1.65 -13.94
C HIS A 84 -6.44 -1.44 -12.65
N LEU A 85 -5.81 -1.54 -11.47
CA LEU A 85 -6.53 -1.46 -10.20
C LEU A 85 -6.99 -0.04 -9.90
N ILE A 86 -6.13 0.95 -10.17
CA ILE A 86 -6.50 2.37 -10.09
C ILE A 86 -7.64 2.67 -11.08
N CYS A 87 -7.52 2.11 -12.29
CA CYS A 87 -8.50 2.27 -13.36
C CYS A 87 -9.92 1.85 -12.88
N LYS A 88 -10.05 0.64 -12.33
CA LYS A 88 -11.31 0.14 -11.74
C LYS A 88 -11.77 0.96 -10.52
N MET A 89 -10.84 1.35 -9.64
CA MET A 89 -11.20 2.09 -8.42
C MET A 89 -11.83 3.45 -8.69
N HIS A 90 -11.37 4.17 -9.71
CA HIS A 90 -11.92 5.48 -10.05
C HIS A 90 -13.21 5.36 -10.88
N GLU A 91 -13.39 4.35 -11.73
CA GLU A 91 -14.63 4.16 -12.50
C GLU A 91 -15.82 3.91 -11.58
N ASP A 92 -15.62 3.14 -10.51
CA ASP A 92 -16.59 2.96 -9.45
C ASP A 92 -17.00 4.27 -8.75
N ILE A 93 -16.09 5.26 -8.65
CA ILE A 93 -16.35 6.54 -7.95
C ILE A 93 -16.90 7.58 -8.94
N TYR A 94 -16.37 7.57 -10.15
CA TYR A 94 -16.66 8.49 -11.23
C TYR A 94 -16.95 7.68 -12.50
N PRO A 95 -18.19 7.22 -12.72
CA PRO A 95 -18.53 6.48 -13.93
C PRO A 95 -18.38 7.31 -15.22
N SER A 96 -18.46 8.64 -15.11
CA SER A 96 -18.39 9.58 -16.24
C SER A 96 -17.03 9.65 -16.93
N ILE A 97 -15.97 9.13 -16.30
CA ILE A 97 -14.62 9.10 -16.89
C ILE A 97 -14.30 7.79 -17.60
N ALA A 98 -15.27 6.89 -17.76
CA ALA A 98 -15.11 5.67 -18.56
C ALA A 98 -15.37 5.94 -20.07
N PRO A 99 -14.49 5.54 -21.00
CA PRO A 99 -13.22 4.82 -20.79
C PRO A 99 -12.07 5.76 -20.40
N CYS A 100 -11.34 5.41 -19.33
CA CYS A 100 -10.23 6.22 -18.82
C CYS A 100 -8.96 6.06 -19.66
N ARG A 101 -8.35 7.19 -20.04
CA ARG A 101 -7.07 7.25 -20.78
C ARG A 101 -5.97 8.01 -20.03
N GLU A 102 -6.26 8.51 -18.83
CA GLU A 102 -5.38 9.41 -18.08
C GLU A 102 -4.41 8.67 -17.15
N CYS A 103 -4.74 7.43 -16.74
CA CYS A 103 -3.95 6.72 -15.73
C CYS A 103 -2.63 6.13 -16.26
N GLY A 104 -2.39 6.18 -17.57
CA GLY A 104 -1.26 5.47 -18.20
C GLY A 104 -1.33 3.95 -18.01
N CYS A 105 -2.54 3.44 -17.70
CA CYS A 105 -2.94 2.06 -17.99
C CYS A 105 -3.26 1.98 -19.51
#